data_AF-A0A534VGQ5-F1
#
_entry.id   AF-A0A534VGQ5-F1
#
_cell.length_a   1.000
_cell.length_b   1.000
_cell.length_c   1.000
_cell.angle_alpha   90.00
_cell.angle_beta   90.00
_cell.angle_gamma   90.00
#
_symmetry.space_group_name_H-M   'P 1'
#
loop_
_entity.id
_entity.type
_entity.pdbx_description
1 polymer ?
#
loop_
_entity_poly.entity_id
_entity_poly.type
_entity_poly.pdbx_seq_one_letter_code
_entity_poly.pdbx_strand_id
1 'polypeptide(L)'
;MNTNRTRARQMRKNPTEAERLLWRRLRFWQVDGFKFRRQQPLGNYVVDFVCLEKRLIIEIDGGQHAEHAHYDSVRDAWLRDTGFVVLRF
;
A
#
# COMPACT_ATOMS: atom_id res chain seq x y z
N MET A 1 5.88 -11.84 17.82
CA MET A 1 5.44 -12.09 16.42
C MET A 1 5.30 -10.75 15.71
N ASN A 2 5.86 -10.60 14.50
CA ASN A 2 5.85 -9.31 13.79
C ASN A 2 4.46 -9.07 13.17
N THR A 3 3.54 -8.47 13.93
CA THR A 3 2.08 -8.37 13.69
C THR A 3 1.72 -7.91 12.27
N ASN A 4 2.47 -6.96 11.71
CA ASN A 4 2.26 -6.45 10.36
C ASN A 4 2.56 -7.47 9.25
N ARG A 5 3.49 -8.42 9.47
CA ARG A 5 3.76 -9.49 8.50
C ARG A 5 2.59 -10.48 8.41
N THR A 6 1.96 -10.79 9.55
CA THR A 6 0.77 -11.64 9.59
C THR A 6 -0.41 -10.94 8.92
N ARG A 7 -0.66 -9.67 9.28
CA ARG A 7 -1.70 -8.83 8.65
C ARG A 7 -1.52 -8.75 7.13
N ALA A 8 -0.32 -8.40 6.68
CA ALA A 8 0.01 -8.35 5.25
C ALA A 8 -0.23 -9.68 4.52
N ARG A 9 0.08 -10.82 5.14
CA ARG A 9 -0.23 -12.14 4.55
C ARG A 9 -1.73 -12.35 4.37
N GLN A 10 -2.53 -11.92 5.34
CA GLN A 10 -3.98 -12.07 5.32
C GLN A 10 -4.62 -11.16 4.27
N MET A 11 -4.19 -9.89 4.19
CA MET A 11 -4.62 -8.94 3.14
C MET A 11 -4.24 -9.46 1.75
N ARG A 12 -3.06 -10.09 1.61
CA ARG A 12 -2.69 -10.71 0.33
C ARG A 12 -3.59 -11.86 -0.11
N LYS A 13 -4.23 -12.56 0.82
CA LYS A 13 -5.17 -13.65 0.51
C LYS A 13 -6.56 -13.12 0.16
N ASN A 14 -6.96 -12.01 0.78
CA ASN A 14 -8.29 -11.45 0.68
C ASN A 14 -8.25 -9.97 0.25
N PRO A 15 -7.80 -9.65 -0.99
CA PRO A 15 -7.80 -8.28 -1.48
C PRO A 15 -9.24 -7.82 -1.78
N THR A 16 -9.47 -6.51 -1.72
CA THR A 16 -10.68 -5.91 -2.32
C THR A 16 -10.70 -6.14 -3.84
N GLU A 17 -11.87 -5.94 -4.47
CA GLU A 17 -11.94 -6.04 -5.93
C GLU A 17 -11.04 -5.01 -6.64
N ALA A 18 -11.02 -3.77 -6.15
CA ALA A 18 -10.18 -2.71 -6.68
C ALA A 18 -8.69 -3.08 -6.58
N GLU A 19 -8.21 -3.52 -5.41
CA GLU A 19 -6.84 -4.02 -5.26
C GLU A 19 -6.55 -5.22 -6.18
N ARG A 20 -7.49 -6.15 -6.31
CA ARG A 20 -7.33 -7.33 -7.18
C ARG A 20 -7.16 -6.91 -8.63
N LEU A 21 -7.94 -5.94 -9.12
CA LEU A 21 -7.88 -5.44 -10.48
C LEU A 21 -6.58 -4.66 -10.72
N LEU A 22 -6.21 -3.76 -9.82
CA LEU A 22 -4.97 -3.00 -9.94
C LEU A 22 -3.73 -3.92 -9.88
N TRP A 23 -3.72 -4.91 -8.99
CA TRP A 23 -2.61 -5.85 -8.90
C TRP A 23 -2.37 -6.63 -10.21
N ARG A 24 -3.43 -6.92 -10.99
CA ARG A 24 -3.27 -7.57 -12.30
C ARG A 24 -2.47 -6.71 -13.27
N ARG A 25 -2.49 -5.38 -13.13
CA ARG A 25 -1.76 -4.42 -13.98
C ARG A 25 -0.38 -4.07 -13.44
N LEU A 26 -0.18 -4.11 -12.12
CA LEU A 26 1.10 -3.73 -11.49
C LEU A 26 2.10 -4.90 -11.39
N ARG A 27 1.62 -6.15 -11.36
CA ARG A 27 2.48 -7.32 -11.18
C ARG A 27 3.40 -7.56 -12.38
N PHE A 28 4.46 -8.33 -12.16
CA PHE A 28 5.36 -8.80 -13.23
C PHE A 28 5.98 -7.70 -14.09
N TRP A 29 6.37 -6.58 -13.47
CA TRP A 29 7.10 -5.49 -14.15
C TRP A 29 6.34 -4.90 -15.36
N GLN A 30 5.01 -5.02 -15.38
CA GLN A 30 4.16 -4.59 -16.50
C GLN A 30 4.11 -3.06 -16.68
N VAL A 31 4.46 -2.29 -15.66
CA VAL A 31 4.49 -0.82 -15.70
C VAL A 31 5.94 -0.38 -15.85
N ASP A 32 6.34 -0.04 -17.07
CA ASP A 32 7.66 0.49 -17.44
C ASP A 32 8.84 -0.32 -16.90
N GLY A 33 8.66 -1.63 -16.71
CA GLY A 33 9.70 -2.49 -16.15
C GLY A 33 9.94 -2.30 -14.65
N PHE A 34 9.08 -1.61 -13.91
CA PHE A 34 9.23 -1.36 -12.47
C PHE A 34 8.58 -2.43 -11.59
N LYS A 35 9.26 -2.77 -10.49
CA LYS A 35 8.77 -3.77 -9.54
C LYS A 35 7.82 -3.18 -8.53
N PHE A 36 6.55 -3.54 -8.63
CA PHE A 36 5.56 -3.29 -7.58
C PHE A 36 5.43 -4.48 -6.63
N ARG A 37 5.25 -4.17 -5.35
CA ARG A 37 4.89 -5.12 -4.29
C ARG A 37 3.52 -4.72 -3.77
N ARG A 38 2.72 -5.71 -3.37
CA ARG A 38 1.42 -5.48 -2.72
C ARG A 38 1.45 -5.81 -1.23
N GLN A 39 0.65 -5.09 -0.47
CA GLN A 39 0.43 -5.26 0.96
C GLN A 39 1.75 -5.35 1.71
N GLN A 40 2.61 -4.36 1.52
CA GLN A 40 4.00 -4.36 1.98
C GLN A 40 4.09 -3.74 3.38
N PRO A 41 4.60 -4.46 4.39
CA PRO A 41 4.95 -3.84 5.66
C PRO A 41 6.05 -2.79 5.48
N LEU A 42 5.80 -1.57 5.98
CA LEU A 42 6.74 -0.46 6.09
C LEU A 42 6.62 0.11 7.51
N GLY A 43 7.63 -0.14 8.34
CA GLY A 43 7.59 0.18 9.77
C GLY A 43 6.35 -0.41 10.45
N ASN A 44 5.55 0.48 11.04
CA ASN A 44 4.33 0.12 11.76
C ASN A 44 3.09 -0.03 10.87
N TYR A 45 3.22 0.19 9.56
CA TYR A 45 2.11 0.20 8.62
C TYR A 45 2.24 -0.90 7.56
N VAL A 46 1.12 -1.23 6.91
CA VAL A 46 1.07 -2.02 5.69
C VAL A 46 0.49 -1.12 4.61
N VAL A 47 1.18 -1.01 3.48
CA VAL A 47 0.75 -0.20 2.33
C VAL A 47 0.24 -1.10 1.20
N ASP A 48 -0.80 -0.66 0.49
CA ASP A 48 -1.49 -1.49 -0.49
C ASP A 48 -0.58 -1.88 -1.65
N PHE A 49 0.10 -0.90 -2.25
CA PHE A 49 1.11 -1.12 -3.28
C PHE A 49 2.31 -0.21 -3.09
N VAL A 50 3.49 -0.71 -3.45
CA VAL A 50 4.72 0.10 -3.42
C VAL A 50 5.70 -0.31 -4.52
N CYS A 51 6.25 0.68 -5.21
CA CYS A 51 7.47 0.57 -5.99
C CYS A 51 8.62 1.16 -5.16
N LEU A 52 9.48 0.31 -4.61
CA LEU A 52 10.60 0.76 -3.77
C LEU A 52 11.65 1.52 -4.57
N GLU A 53 11.88 1.13 -5.83
CA GLU A 53 12.83 1.77 -6.75
C GLU A 53 12.48 3.23 -7.02
N LYS A 54 11.18 3.54 -7.09
CA LYS A 54 10.67 4.90 -7.31
C LYS A 54 10.20 5.60 -6.03
N ARG A 55 10.31 4.93 -4.88
CA ARG A 55 9.74 5.38 -3.60
C ARG A 55 8.29 5.85 -3.77
N LEU A 56 7.50 5.07 -4.51
CA LEU A 56 6.11 5.38 -4.81
C LEU A 56 5.19 4.38 -4.10
N ILE A 57 4.26 4.89 -3.32
CA ILE A 57 3.17 4.15 -2.68
C ILE A 57 1.86 4.49 -3.40
N ILE A 58 1.03 3.47 -3.62
CA ILE A 58 -0.35 3.62 -4.12
C ILE A 58 -1.28 2.97 -3.10
N GLU A 59 -2.18 3.77 -2.54
CA GLU A 59 -3.23 3.35 -1.60
C GLU A 59 -4.59 3.37 -2.32
N ILE A 60 -5.46 2.42 -1.98
CA ILE A 60 -6.82 2.34 -2.53
C ILE A 60 -7.81 2.63 -1.40
N ASP A 61 -8.54 3.74 -1.50
CA ASP A 61 -9.56 4.11 -0.54
C ASP A 61 -10.79 3.22 -0.73
N GLY A 62 -10.89 2.18 0.11
CA GLY A 62 -12.01 1.23 0.13
C GLY A 62 -13.35 1.79 0.64
N GLY A 63 -13.64 3.08 0.43
CA GLY A 63 -14.96 3.67 0.66
C GLY A 63 -15.47 3.79 2.11
N GLN A 64 -14.69 3.38 3.12
CA GLN A 64 -15.07 3.48 4.54
C GLN A 64 -14.23 4.49 5.35
N HIS A 65 -13.45 5.35 4.69
CA HIS A 65 -12.41 6.15 5.33
C HIS A 65 -12.88 7.45 6.02
N ALA A 66 -14.18 7.73 6.06
CA ALA A 66 -14.68 8.94 6.72
C ALA A 66 -14.43 8.94 8.24
N GLU A 67 -14.30 7.77 8.89
CA GLU A 67 -14.12 7.66 10.34
C GLU A 67 -12.65 7.65 10.81
N HIS A 68 -11.66 7.61 9.90
CA HIS A 68 -10.25 7.44 10.24
C HIS A 68 -9.35 8.66 9.98
N ALA A 69 -9.91 9.81 9.61
CA ALA A 69 -9.17 10.98 9.13
C ALA A 69 -7.99 11.45 10.02
N HIS A 70 -8.11 11.33 11.35
CA HIS A 70 -7.03 11.73 12.27
C HIS A 70 -5.90 10.68 12.40
N TYR A 71 -6.21 9.40 12.25
CA TYR A 71 -5.20 8.33 12.21
C TYR A 71 -4.43 8.34 10.89
N ASP A 72 -5.07 8.88 9.85
CA ASP A 72 -4.50 8.95 8.51
C ASP A 72 -3.35 9.97 8.45
N SER A 73 -3.45 11.14 9.08
CA SER A 73 -2.43 12.21 8.96
C SER A 73 -1.05 11.85 9.52
N VAL A 74 -0.97 11.16 10.66
CA VAL A 74 0.30 10.71 11.26
C VAL A 74 0.95 9.62 10.40
N ARG A 75 0.14 8.67 9.91
CA ARG A 75 0.60 7.61 9.00
C ARG A 75 1.16 8.23 7.72
N ASP A 76 0.39 9.12 7.11
CA ASP A 76 0.72 9.80 5.87
C ASP A 76 1.99 10.65 6.01
N ALA A 77 2.12 11.40 7.10
CA ALA A 77 3.31 12.18 7.40
C ALA A 77 4.55 11.28 7.55
N TRP A 78 4.43 10.16 8.28
CA TRP A 78 5.52 9.21 8.44
C TRP A 78 5.94 8.56 7.12
N LEU A 79 4.99 8.19 6.26
CA LEU A 79 5.31 7.64 4.93
C LEU A 79 6.02 8.68 4.04
N ARG A 80 5.60 9.94 4.09
CA ARG A 80 6.27 11.03 3.34
C ARG A 80 7.65 11.36 3.90
N ASP A 81 7.81 11.39 5.22
CA ASP A 81 9.11 11.65 5.90
C ASP A 81 10.12 10.52 5.64
N THR A 82 9.63 9.28 5.52
CA THR A 82 10.43 8.16 4.99
C THR A 82 10.66 8.25 3.48
N GLY A 83 10.45 9.41 2.86
CA GLY A 83 10.79 9.79 1.49
C GLY A 83 9.95 9.11 0.41
N PHE A 84 8.75 8.61 0.74
CA PHE A 84 7.83 8.08 -0.26
C PHE A 84 6.89 9.17 -0.78
N VAL A 85 6.62 9.12 -2.07
CA VAL A 85 5.46 9.77 -2.68
C VAL A 85 4.26 8.83 -2.48
N VAL A 86 3.14 9.36 -2.00
CA VAL A 86 1.92 8.59 -1.75
C VAL A 86 0.82 9.09 -2.69
N LEU A 87 0.31 8.21 -3.54
CA LEU A 87 -0.89 8.43 -4.35
C LEU A 87 -2.06 7.64 -3.76
N ARG A 88 -3.25 8.23 -3.73
CA ARG A 88 -4.45 7.63 -3.14
C ARG A 88 -5.60 7.78 -4.14
N PHE A 89 -6.37 6.70 -4.34
CA PHE A 89 -7.45 6.60 -5.33
C PHE A 89 -8.68 5.94 -4.75
#